data_AF-A0A7L3W5C8-F1
#
_entry.id   AF-A0A7L3W5C8-F1
#
_cell.length_a   1.000
_cell.length_b   1.000
_cell.length_c   1.000
_cell.angle_alpha   90.00
_cell.angle_beta   90.00
_cell.angle_gamma   90.00
#
_symmetry.space_group_name_H-M   'P 1'
#
loop_
_entity.id
_entity.type
_entity.pdbx_description
1 polymer ?
#
loop_
_entity_poly.entity_id
_entity_poly.type
_entity_poly.pdbx_seq_one_letter_code
_entity_poly.pdbx_strand_id
1 'polypeptide(L)'
;PVDCSFSRGVCDWKQDADDDFDWNPADRDKGDGYYMAVPAFVGHQKDVGRLTLPLTGLQPRSSYCLVFSYRLAGESVGKLRVFLANKRPAPAWEQNGGKDERWRTVKIEMFQGAETTNSVSI
;
A
#
# COMPACT_ATOMS: atom_id res chain seq x y z
N PRO A 1 0.05 -14.36 -5.23
CA PRO A 1 0.23 -13.61 -6.49
C PRO A 1 0.51 -12.14 -6.22
N VAL A 2 1.37 -11.50 -7.02
CA VAL A 2 1.74 -10.08 -6.89
C VAL A 2 0.58 -9.16 -7.30
N ASP A 3 -0.10 -9.50 -8.40
CA ASP A 3 -1.34 -8.84 -8.79
C ASP A 3 -2.46 -9.28 -7.85
N CYS A 4 -3.02 -8.33 -7.10
CA CYS A 4 -4.03 -8.60 -6.09
C CYS A 4 -5.22 -7.64 -6.21
N SER A 5 -6.41 -8.20 -6.46
CA SER A 5 -7.68 -7.49 -6.48
C SER A 5 -8.47 -7.64 -5.16
N PHE A 6 -7.88 -8.31 -4.17
CA PHE A 6 -8.45 -8.61 -2.86
C PHE A 6 -9.75 -9.44 -2.84
N SER A 7 -10.26 -9.89 -3.99
CA SER A 7 -11.56 -10.58 -4.09
C SER A 7 -11.62 -11.98 -3.51
N ARG A 8 -10.45 -12.58 -3.25
CA ARG A 8 -10.31 -13.92 -2.67
C ARG A 8 -9.37 -13.90 -1.47
N GLY A 9 -9.24 -12.75 -0.80
CA GLY A 9 -8.32 -12.53 0.31
C GLY A 9 -7.11 -11.67 -0.07
N VAL A 10 -6.09 -11.66 0.79
CA VAL A 10 -4.96 -10.69 0.74
C VAL A 10 -3.81 -11.08 -0.20
N CYS A 11 -3.96 -12.17 -0.97
CA CYS A 11 -2.90 -12.69 -1.84
C CYS A 11 -1.59 -12.93 -1.05
N ASP A 12 -0.49 -12.32 -1.47
CA ASP A 12 0.81 -12.42 -0.77
C ASP A 12 1.10 -11.21 0.13
N TRP A 13 0.16 -10.25 0.22
CA TRP A 13 0.28 -9.11 1.13
C TRP A 13 0.19 -9.60 2.58
N LYS A 14 0.99 -8.98 3.44
CA LYS A 14 1.08 -9.28 4.87
C LYS A 14 0.80 -8.02 5.66
N GLN A 15 -0.18 -8.11 6.54
CA GLN A 15 -0.38 -7.12 7.59
C GLN A 15 0.74 -7.24 8.63
N ASP A 16 1.27 -6.11 9.09
CA ASP A 16 2.08 -6.03 10.31
C ASP A 16 1.15 -5.90 11.51
N ALA A 17 1.02 -6.95 12.32
CA ALA A 17 0.11 -6.96 13.48
C ALA A 17 0.75 -6.41 14.76
N ASP A 18 2.05 -6.06 14.71
CA ASP A 18 2.81 -5.50 15.83
C ASP A 18 2.93 -3.96 15.73
N ASP A 19 2.21 -3.34 14.80
CA ASP A 19 2.14 -1.89 14.64
C ASP A 19 0.90 -1.28 15.29
N ASP A 20 0.62 0.01 15.01
CA ASP A 20 -0.39 0.74 15.75
C ASP A 20 -1.82 0.45 15.28
N PHE A 21 -2.02 -0.03 14.03
CA PHE A 21 -3.35 -0.42 13.53
C PHE A 21 -3.31 -1.35 12.31
N ASP A 22 -4.34 -2.19 12.23
CA ASP A 22 -4.50 -3.11 11.12
C ASP A 22 -5.36 -2.56 9.97
N TRP A 23 -4.82 -2.61 8.76
CA TRP A 23 -5.56 -2.78 7.51
C TRP A 23 -6.44 -4.05 7.52
N ASN A 24 -7.68 -3.89 7.10
CA ASN A 24 -8.67 -4.97 7.02
C ASN A 24 -9.30 -5.03 5.62
N PRO A 25 -9.69 -6.23 5.14
CA PRO A 25 -10.42 -6.34 3.88
C PRO A 25 -11.79 -5.65 4.00
N ALA A 26 -12.15 -4.87 2.99
CA ALA A 26 -13.42 -4.19 2.85
C ALA A 26 -13.99 -4.45 1.45
N ASP A 27 -15.32 -4.48 1.38
CA ASP A 27 -16.07 -4.51 0.12
C ASP A 27 -16.51 -3.10 -0.23
N ARG A 28 -16.48 -2.71 -1.51
CA ARG A 28 -17.21 -1.52 -1.95
C ARG A 28 -18.69 -1.85 -1.84
N ASP A 29 -19.44 -1.12 -1.01
CA ASP A 29 -20.90 -1.23 -0.75
C ASP A 29 -21.84 -1.37 -1.98
N LYS A 30 -21.32 -1.42 -3.20
CA LYS A 30 -22.04 -1.62 -4.47
C LYS A 30 -21.46 -2.73 -5.38
N GLY A 31 -20.60 -3.62 -4.88
CA GLY A 31 -20.07 -4.77 -5.64
C GLY A 31 -18.99 -4.43 -6.67
N ASP A 32 -18.36 -3.27 -6.54
CA ASP A 32 -17.31 -2.78 -7.46
C ASP A 32 -15.89 -3.31 -7.13
N GLY A 33 -15.77 -4.25 -6.20
CA GLY A 33 -14.53 -4.92 -5.85
C GLY A 33 -14.07 -4.72 -4.42
N TYR A 34 -13.00 -5.45 -4.08
CA TYR A 34 -12.46 -5.56 -2.73
C TYR A 34 -11.18 -4.73 -2.58
N TYR A 35 -10.92 -4.24 -1.37
CA TYR A 35 -9.73 -3.45 -1.05
C TYR A 35 -9.33 -3.62 0.41
N MET A 36 -8.10 -3.22 0.74
CA MET A 36 -7.65 -3.10 2.13
C MET A 36 -7.96 -1.70 2.64
N ALA A 37 -8.51 -1.61 3.85
CA ALA A 37 -9.00 -0.37 4.44
C ALA A 37 -8.58 -0.24 5.90
N VAL A 38 -8.39 1.00 6.32
CA VAL A 38 -8.25 1.40 7.73
C VAL A 38 -9.38 2.38 8.01
N PRO A 39 -10.25 2.15 9.00
CA PRO A 39 -11.30 3.10 9.34
C PRO A 39 -10.70 4.42 9.84
N ALA A 40 -11.21 5.56 9.36
CA ALA A 40 -10.63 6.88 9.66
C ALA A 40 -10.71 7.29 11.15
N PHE A 41 -11.44 6.53 11.97
CA PHE A 41 -11.56 6.72 13.43
C PHE A 41 -10.64 5.79 14.23
N VAL A 42 -9.89 4.91 13.56
CA VAL A 42 -8.90 4.02 14.18
C VAL A 42 -7.53 4.69 14.09
N GLY A 43 -6.80 4.66 15.20
CA GLY A 43 -5.47 5.29 15.32
C GLY A 43 -5.51 6.73 15.81
N HIS A 44 -4.44 7.13 16.49
CA HIS A 44 -4.16 8.48 16.95
C HIS A 44 -3.16 9.19 16.03
N GLN A 45 -2.94 10.48 16.29
CA GLN A 45 -1.89 11.21 15.59
C GLN A 45 -0.53 10.53 15.81
N LYS A 46 0.12 10.14 14.71
CA LYS A 46 1.42 9.45 14.60
C LYS A 46 1.36 7.92 14.57
N ASP A 47 0.19 7.32 14.76
CA ASP A 47 0.02 5.88 14.60
C ASP A 47 0.30 5.48 13.14
N VAL A 48 0.89 4.30 12.96
CA VAL A 48 1.27 3.74 11.67
C VAL A 48 0.78 2.29 11.58
N GLY A 49 0.07 1.99 10.49
CA GLY A 49 -0.25 0.63 10.06
C GLY A 49 0.44 0.31 8.74
N ARG A 50 0.97 -0.91 8.57
CA ARG A 50 1.82 -1.30 7.46
C ARG A 50 1.32 -2.55 6.77
N LEU A 51 1.10 -2.45 5.46
CA LEU A 51 0.83 -3.59 4.60
C LEU A 51 2.05 -3.86 3.71
N THR A 52 2.67 -5.04 3.85
CA THR A 52 3.90 -5.40 3.14
C THR A 52 3.68 -6.50 2.11
N LEU A 53 4.15 -6.29 0.88
CA LEU A 53 4.26 -7.29 -0.16
C LEU A 53 5.73 -7.74 -0.30
N PRO A 54 6.08 -8.97 0.10
CA PRO A 54 7.37 -9.54 -0.23
C PRO A 54 7.49 -9.73 -1.75
N LEU A 55 8.58 -9.25 -2.33
CA LEU A 55 8.91 -9.45 -3.75
C LEU A 55 9.83 -10.68 -3.94
N THR A 56 9.89 -11.58 -2.95
CA THR A 56 10.76 -12.75 -2.97
C THR A 56 10.38 -13.68 -4.14
N GLY A 57 11.37 -14.09 -4.94
CA GLY A 57 11.15 -14.96 -6.11
C GLY A 57 10.88 -14.22 -7.42
N LEU A 58 10.73 -12.90 -7.37
CA LEU A 58 10.70 -12.04 -8.56
C LEU A 58 12.14 -11.74 -8.99
N GLN A 59 12.57 -12.32 -10.12
CA GLN A 59 13.85 -12.00 -10.77
C GLN A 59 13.61 -11.18 -12.04
N PRO A 60 13.48 -9.84 -11.94
CA PRO A 60 13.33 -9.01 -13.12
C PRO A 60 14.65 -8.96 -13.87
N ARG A 61 14.57 -8.83 -15.19
CA ARG A 61 15.74 -8.56 -16.03
C ARG A 61 16.09 -7.07 -16.14
N SER A 62 15.20 -6.16 -15.70
CA SER A 62 15.38 -4.70 -15.85
C SER A 62 14.70 -3.84 -14.78
N SER A 63 13.38 -3.70 -14.80
CA SER A 63 12.62 -2.85 -13.87
C SER A 63 11.22 -3.40 -13.62
N TYR A 64 10.61 -2.96 -12.52
CA TYR A 64 9.22 -3.21 -12.17
C TYR A 64 8.42 -1.91 -12.16
N CYS A 65 7.11 -2.01 -12.40
CA CYS A 65 6.18 -0.90 -12.20
C CYS A 65 5.14 -1.34 -11.18
N LEU A 66 5.18 -0.76 -9.98
CA LEU A 66 4.11 -0.94 -9.01
C LEU A 66 2.94 -0.06 -9.42
N VAL A 67 1.78 -0.68 -9.64
CA VAL A 67 0.55 0.02 -9.97
C VAL A 67 -0.51 -0.35 -8.94
N PHE A 68 -1.06 0.65 -8.26
CA PHE A 68 -2.15 0.44 -7.31
C PHE A 68 -3.13 1.60 -7.33
N SER A 69 -4.35 1.32 -6.86
CA SER A 69 -5.39 2.33 -6.68
C SER A 69 -5.64 2.57 -5.21
N TYR A 70 -5.79 3.84 -4.82
CA TYR A 70 -6.01 4.24 -3.44
C TYR A 70 -7.13 5.28 -3.35
N ARG A 71 -7.69 5.43 -2.15
CA ARG A 71 -8.66 6.47 -1.80
C ARG A 71 -8.38 6.93 -0.37
N LEU A 72 -8.25 8.24 -0.18
CA LEU A 72 -8.16 8.88 1.14
C LEU A 72 -9.46 9.65 1.34
N ALA A 73 -10.28 9.23 2.31
CA ALA A 73 -11.62 9.77 2.55
C ALA A 73 -11.83 10.09 4.03
N GLY A 74 -12.20 11.35 4.34
CA GLY A 74 -12.34 11.89 5.68
C GLY A 74 -11.40 13.07 5.96
N GLU A 75 -11.87 14.02 6.78
CA GLU A 75 -11.13 15.24 7.11
C GLU A 75 -9.88 14.99 7.96
N SER A 76 -9.89 13.91 8.75
CA SER A 76 -8.79 13.52 9.63
C SER A 76 -7.88 12.45 9.02
N VAL A 77 -8.02 12.14 7.73
CA VAL A 77 -7.16 11.16 7.08
C VAL A 77 -5.73 11.69 7.05
N GLY A 78 -4.80 10.87 7.54
CA GLY A 78 -3.39 11.16 7.55
C GLY A 78 -2.75 11.07 6.16
N LYS A 79 -1.69 10.26 6.07
CA LYS A 79 -0.88 10.13 4.86
C LYS A 79 -0.77 8.68 4.45
N LEU A 80 -0.74 8.44 3.14
CA LEU A 80 -0.37 7.16 2.56
C LEU A 80 1.04 7.26 2.01
N ARG A 81 1.90 6.30 2.33
CA ARG A 81 3.30 6.27 1.89
C ARG A 81 3.58 4.94 1.23
N VAL A 82 4.52 4.93 0.30
CA VAL A 82 5.04 3.70 -0.28
C VAL A 82 6.54 3.66 -0.04
N PHE A 83 6.99 2.62 0.65
CA PHE A 83 8.38 2.33 0.86
C PHE A 83 8.78 1.14 -0.01
N LEU A 84 9.86 1.32 -0.74
CA LEU A 84 10.53 0.24 -1.44
C LEU A 84 11.65 -0.21 -0.53
N ALA A 85 11.66 -1.47 -0.09
CA ALA A 85 12.68 -1.97 0.82
C ALA A 85 14.04 -2.02 0.11
N ASN A 86 14.78 -0.94 0.33
CA ASN A 86 16.21 -0.73 0.08
C ASN A 86 16.72 0.16 1.24
N LYS A 87 18.02 0.44 1.35
CA LYS A 87 18.55 1.22 2.49
C LYS A 87 18.18 2.72 2.44
N ARG A 88 17.13 3.10 1.71
CA ARG A 88 16.69 4.51 1.62
C ARG A 88 15.72 4.83 2.76
N PRO A 89 16.02 5.85 3.57
CA PRO A 89 15.13 6.27 4.66
C PRO A 89 13.87 7.01 4.18
N ALA A 90 13.82 7.43 2.90
CA ALA A 90 12.73 8.24 2.35
C ALA A 90 11.71 7.37 1.60
N PRO A 91 10.40 7.71 1.67
CA PRO A 91 9.38 7.03 0.88
C PRO A 91 9.61 7.26 -0.62
N ALA A 92 9.33 6.25 -1.44
CA ALA A 92 9.33 6.38 -2.89
C ALA A 92 8.13 7.21 -3.38
N TRP A 93 7.06 7.25 -2.59
CA TRP A 93 5.88 8.05 -2.86
C TRP A 93 5.14 8.38 -1.55
N GLU A 94 4.56 9.58 -1.45
CA GLU A 94 3.73 10.02 -0.32
C GLU A 94 2.55 10.84 -0.85
N GLN A 95 1.37 10.62 -0.28
CA GLN A 95 0.18 11.43 -0.52
C GLN A 95 -0.53 11.76 0.80
N ASN A 96 -0.91 13.03 0.95
CA ASN A 96 -1.74 13.50 2.06
C ASN A 96 -3.23 13.41 1.69
N GLY A 97 -4.10 13.36 2.69
CA GLY A 97 -5.55 13.53 2.51
C GLY A 97 -5.89 14.74 1.63
N GLY A 98 -6.86 14.56 0.73
CA GLY A 98 -7.29 15.55 -0.27
C GLY A 98 -8.81 15.71 -0.29
N LYS A 99 -9.30 16.82 -0.85
CA LYS A 99 -10.73 17.21 -0.76
C LYS A 99 -11.69 16.38 -1.61
N ASP A 100 -11.22 15.70 -2.67
CA ASP A 100 -12.09 15.10 -3.67
C ASP A 100 -12.46 13.64 -3.38
N GLU A 101 -11.90 13.01 -2.34
CA GLU A 101 -12.17 11.64 -1.85
C GLU A 101 -12.37 10.57 -2.93
N ARG A 102 -11.76 10.75 -4.12
CA ARG A 102 -11.92 9.87 -5.27
C ARG A 102 -10.83 8.80 -5.26
N TRP A 103 -11.16 7.67 -5.89
CA TRP A 103 -10.16 6.67 -6.23
C TRP A 103 -9.16 7.23 -7.24
N ARG A 104 -7.88 6.99 -7.00
CA ARG A 104 -6.77 7.41 -7.84
C ARG A 104 -5.83 6.25 -8.06
N THR A 105 -5.28 6.14 -9.27
CA THR A 105 -4.27 5.14 -9.59
C THR A 105 -2.92 5.81 -9.70
N VAL A 106 -1.90 5.21 -9.09
CA VAL A 106 -0.52 5.66 -9.17
C VAL A 106 0.34 4.55 -9.78
N LYS A 107 1.41 4.97 -10.45
CA LYS A 107 2.44 4.11 -11.03
C LYS A 107 3.79 4.53 -10.46
N ILE A 108 4.52 3.58 -9.90
CA ILE A 108 5.86 3.81 -9.33
C ILE A 108 6.83 2.90 -10.05
N GLU A 109 7.79 3.49 -10.75
CA GLU A 109 8.86 2.76 -11.40
C GLU A 109 9.93 2.36 -10.38
N MET A 110 10.29 1.09 -10.38
CA MET A 110 11.26 0.49 -9.49
C MET A 110 12.40 -0.06 -10.35
N PHE A 111 13.54 0.62 -10.31
CA PHE A 111 14.73 0.22 -11.05
C PHE A 111 15.58 -0.74 -10.22
N GLN A 112 16.06 -1.84 -10.81
CA GLN A 112 17.12 -2.64 -10.19
C GLN A 112 18.45 -1.89 -10.30
N GLY A 113 18.97 -1.41 -9.16
CA GLY A 113 20.37 -1.06 -8.99
C GLY A 113 21.11 -2.15 -8.19
N ALA A 114 22.29 -1.83 -7.65
CA ALA A 114 23.06 -2.71 -6.77
C ALA A 114 22.33 -3.13 -5.47
N GLU A 115 21.17 -2.52 -5.18
CA GLU A 115 20.25 -2.92 -4.12
C GLU A 115 18.95 -3.41 -4.76
N THR A 116 18.69 -4.71 -4.70
CA THR A 116 17.44 -5.30 -5.15
C THR A 116 16.33 -4.98 -4.15
N THR A 117 15.26 -4.30 -4.58
CA THR A 117 14.05 -4.13 -3.77
C THR A 117 13.46 -5.51 -3.44
N ASN A 118 13.40 -5.86 -2.16
CA ASN A 118 12.92 -7.18 -1.72
C ASN A 118 11.49 -7.15 -1.16
N SER A 119 10.93 -5.98 -0.87
CA SER A 119 9.53 -5.79 -0.53
C SER A 119 9.01 -4.39 -0.85
N VAL A 120 7.69 -4.27 -0.93
CA VAL A 120 6.96 -2.99 -0.96
C VAL A 120 6.17 -2.91 0.34
N SER A 121 6.22 -1.77 1.04
CA SER A 121 5.37 -1.50 2.19
C SER A 121 4.52 -0.26 1.94
N ILE A 122 3.23 -0.35 2.29
CA ILE A 122 2.24 0.73 2.21
C ILE A 122 1.80 1.11 3.62
#